data_AF-A0A6N6NT54-F1
#
_entry.id   AF-A0A6N6NT54-F1
#
_cell.length_a   1.000
_cell.length_b   1.000
_cell.length_c   1.000
_cell.angle_alpha   90.00
_cell.angle_beta   90.00
_cell.angle_gamma   90.00
#
_symmetry.space_group_name_H-M   'P 1'
#
loop_
_entity.id
_entity.type
_entity.pdbx_description
1 polymer ?
#
loop_
_entity_poly.entity_id
_entity_poly.type
_entity_poly.pdbx_seq_one_letter_code
_entity_poly.pdbx_strand_id
1 'polypeptide(L)'
;MRKAMKLRIVFAHLLMAALILVVALVPNHRRNVADPTAFFVTIGIIEVLYLVALVHGRKQDPFPQGSTDITLCVWVLLLLWEIFGPVLGIAHNVLLPSPENVFNVFADHGGELALSVVSSLELLLSGFFFGTLFGVILGVICGWIPRLRAMFYPIANVFAPIPSVVFTPFLVILMPNYRLAAVMVILLGVFWPQFLSMILRVGSLPPAIIDNTRVLKVSNLTMITKIIMPYILPDILKGLRISLTTGFLMLMYAESFGAKSGIGYWISNANVFANYANIYAGIITCGITVTVLNYGSAWLQKRFTKWH
;
A
#
# COMPACT_ATOMS: atom_id res chain seq x y z
N MET A 1 6.03 20.27 -28.54
CA MET A 1 6.21 19.57 -27.24
C MET A 1 6.61 20.51 -26.09
N ARG A 2 7.72 21.26 -26.15
CA ARG A 2 8.13 22.22 -25.07
C ARG A 2 7.06 23.27 -24.71
N LYS A 3 6.38 23.85 -25.70
CA LYS A 3 5.33 24.88 -25.47
C LYS A 3 4.11 24.31 -24.73
N ALA A 4 3.65 23.11 -25.11
CA ALA A 4 2.54 22.42 -24.44
C ALA A 4 2.88 22.06 -22.99
N MET A 5 4.12 21.65 -22.71
CA MET A 5 4.56 21.37 -21.34
C MET A 5 4.61 22.64 -20.49
N LYS A 6 5.18 23.73 -20.98
CA LYS A 6 5.18 25.02 -20.28
C LYS A 6 3.76 25.48 -19.96
N LEU A 7 2.83 25.31 -20.92
CA LEU A 7 1.42 25.65 -20.73
C LEU A 7 0.79 24.81 -19.60
N ARG A 8 1.05 23.50 -19.53
CA ARG A 8 0.55 22.64 -18.45
C ARG A 8 1.10 23.02 -17.08
N ILE A 9 2.39 23.34 -16.99
CA ILE A 9 3.01 23.79 -15.72
C ILE A 9 2.37 25.10 -15.26
N VAL A 10 2.22 26.08 -16.16
CA VAL A 10 1.53 27.34 -15.86
C VAL A 10 0.10 27.08 -15.40
N PHE A 11 -0.63 26.20 -16.10
CA PHE A 11 -1.99 25.84 -15.73
C PHE A 11 -2.09 25.19 -14.33
N ALA A 12 -1.11 24.36 -13.95
CA ALA A 12 -1.05 23.77 -12.60
C ALA A 12 -0.90 24.84 -11.51
N HIS A 13 0.01 25.81 -11.69
CA HIS A 13 0.16 26.91 -10.73
C HIS A 13 -1.05 27.84 -10.72
N LEU A 14 -1.72 28.05 -11.87
CA LEU A 14 -2.96 28.83 -11.94
C LEU A 14 -4.10 28.16 -11.16
N LEU A 15 -4.25 26.83 -11.26
CA LEU A 15 -5.25 26.10 -10.48
C LEU A 15 -4.95 26.14 -8.98
N MET A 16 -3.68 25.99 -8.59
CA MET A 16 -3.24 26.16 -7.20
C MET A 16 -3.55 27.57 -6.69
N ALA A 17 -3.22 28.61 -7.46
CA ALA A 17 -3.51 29.99 -7.10
C ALA A 17 -5.01 30.26 -7.00
N ALA A 18 -5.82 29.69 -7.90
CA ALA A 18 -7.27 29.75 -7.83
C ALA A 18 -7.81 29.09 -6.56
N LEU A 19 -7.30 27.91 -6.18
CA LEU A 19 -7.65 27.23 -4.93
C LEU A 19 -7.33 28.10 -3.71
N ILE A 20 -6.10 28.64 -3.62
CA ILE A 20 -5.69 29.52 -2.53
C ILE A 20 -6.61 30.75 -2.45
N LEU A 21 -6.92 31.35 -3.60
CA LEU A 21 -7.78 32.52 -3.70
C LEU A 21 -9.22 32.21 -3.27
N VAL A 22 -9.77 31.05 -3.63
CA VAL A 22 -11.10 30.60 -3.17
C VAL A 22 -11.14 30.40 -1.66
N VAL A 23 -10.10 29.81 -1.08
CA VAL A 23 -10.00 29.61 0.38
C VAL A 23 -9.82 30.96 1.10
N ALA A 24 -8.97 31.85 0.58
CA ALA A 24 -8.63 33.12 1.22
C ALA A 24 -9.71 34.23 1.07
N LEU A 25 -10.42 34.28 -0.05
CA LEU A 25 -11.42 35.32 -0.33
C LEU A 25 -12.82 35.01 0.21
N VAL A 26 -13.12 33.77 0.61
CA VAL A 26 -14.40 33.43 1.22
C VAL A 26 -14.27 33.59 2.74
N PRO A 27 -14.67 34.74 3.32
CA PRO A 27 -14.35 35.07 4.70
C PRO A 27 -15.30 34.37 5.67
N ASN A 28 -14.79 33.64 6.67
CA ASN A 28 -15.34 33.28 8.01
C ASN A 28 -16.85 32.99 8.21
N HIS A 29 -17.66 32.92 7.16
CA HIS A 29 -19.11 32.65 7.19
C HIS A 29 -19.42 31.19 6.86
N ARG A 30 -18.40 30.36 6.70
CA ARG A 30 -18.54 28.92 6.49
C ARG A 30 -18.76 28.26 7.85
N ARG A 31 -20.00 27.90 8.17
CA ARG A 31 -20.31 27.14 9.39
C ARG A 31 -19.49 25.84 9.42
N ASN A 32 -18.82 25.58 10.54
CA ASN A 32 -18.05 24.34 10.79
C ASN A 32 -16.79 24.14 9.92
N VAL A 33 -16.11 25.21 9.51
CA VAL A 33 -14.80 25.12 8.84
C VAL A 33 -13.70 25.58 9.81
N ALA A 34 -12.68 24.74 9.99
CA ALA A 34 -11.53 24.99 10.84
C ALA A 34 -10.53 25.95 10.19
N ASP A 35 -9.52 26.36 10.96
CA ASP A 35 -8.51 27.33 10.51
C ASP A 35 -7.76 26.83 9.24
N PRO A 36 -7.67 27.61 8.15
CA PRO A 36 -7.09 27.14 6.88
C PRO A 36 -5.56 26.99 6.89
N THR A 37 -4.88 27.32 8.00
CA THR A 37 -3.40 27.30 8.07
C THR A 37 -2.81 25.93 7.73
N ALA A 38 -3.32 24.84 8.33
CA ALA A 38 -2.87 23.48 8.03
C ALA A 38 -3.11 23.10 6.56
N PHE A 39 -4.20 23.60 5.97
CA PHE A 39 -4.50 23.37 4.56
C PHE A 39 -3.52 24.10 3.65
N PHE A 40 -3.19 25.37 3.92
CA PHE A 40 -2.19 26.11 3.16
C PHE A 40 -0.79 25.49 3.27
N VAL A 41 -0.41 25.01 4.45
CA VAL A 41 0.84 24.26 4.64
C VAL A 41 0.84 23.00 3.77
N THR A 42 -0.28 22.28 3.70
CA THR A 42 -0.42 21.08 2.88
C THR A 42 -0.32 21.39 1.38
N ILE A 43 -0.97 22.46 0.91
CA ILE A 43 -0.83 22.97 -0.47
C ILE A 43 0.65 23.23 -0.77
N GLY A 44 1.36 23.90 0.14
CA GLY A 44 2.80 24.15 0.02
C GLY A 44 3.64 22.87 -0.07
N ILE A 45 3.33 21.86 0.76
CA ILE A 45 4.01 20.56 0.71
C ILE A 45 3.80 19.86 -0.64
N ILE A 46 2.56 19.82 -1.14
CA ILE A 46 2.23 19.22 -2.44
C ILE A 46 2.99 19.94 -3.56
N GLU A 47 3.07 21.26 -3.51
CA GLU A 47 3.81 22.06 -4.49
C GLU A 47 5.32 21.79 -4.44
N VAL A 48 5.91 21.73 -3.25
CA VAL A 48 7.32 21.37 -3.08
C VAL A 48 7.60 19.96 -3.64
N LEU A 49 6.75 18.98 -3.33
CA LEU A 49 6.87 17.62 -3.87
C LEU A 49 6.78 17.60 -5.40
N TYR A 50 5.84 18.36 -5.97
CA TYR A 50 5.70 18.52 -7.42
C TYR A 50 6.95 19.13 -8.06
N LEU A 51 7.51 20.20 -7.49
CA LEU A 51 8.74 20.84 -7.98
C LEU A 51 9.94 19.90 -7.89
N VAL A 52 10.09 19.18 -6.77
CA VAL A 52 11.15 18.18 -6.59
C VAL A 52 11.01 17.06 -7.63
N ALA A 53 9.79 16.59 -7.90
CA ALA A 53 9.50 15.59 -8.92
C ALA A 53 9.79 16.11 -10.33
N LEU A 54 9.52 17.39 -10.61
CA LEU A 54 9.84 18.02 -11.89
C LEU A 54 11.37 18.11 -12.11
N VAL A 55 12.13 18.46 -11.07
CA VAL A 55 13.59 18.57 -11.11
C VAL A 55 14.26 17.19 -11.25
N HIS A 56 13.82 16.19 -10.48
CA HIS A 56 14.32 14.83 -10.59
C HIS A 56 13.89 14.15 -11.90
N GLY A 57 12.63 14.36 -12.30
CA GLY A 57 12.08 13.85 -13.55
C GLY A 57 12.87 14.36 -14.75
N ARG A 58 13.25 15.65 -14.77
CA ARG A 58 14.11 16.24 -15.82
C ARG A 58 15.46 15.55 -16.00
N LYS A 59 16.01 14.89 -14.96
CA LYS A 59 17.26 14.14 -15.06
C LYS A 59 17.10 12.80 -15.79
N GLN A 60 15.89 12.23 -15.79
CA GLN A 60 15.59 10.94 -16.44
C GLN A 60 14.88 11.14 -17.78
N ASP A 61 13.90 12.04 -17.83
CA ASP A 61 13.16 12.42 -19.01
C ASP A 61 13.06 13.95 -19.10
N PRO A 62 13.41 14.59 -20.23
CA PRO A 62 13.31 16.04 -20.38
C PRO A 62 11.87 16.60 -20.24
N PHE A 63 10.86 15.71 -20.26
CA PHE A 63 9.44 16.03 -20.16
C PHE A 63 8.70 15.08 -19.19
N PRO A 64 8.80 15.26 -17.86
CA PRO A 64 8.00 14.49 -16.89
C PRO A 64 6.51 14.87 -16.97
N GLN A 65 5.81 14.37 -17.98
CA GLN A 65 4.38 14.65 -18.21
C GLN A 65 3.52 14.06 -17.08
N GLY A 66 3.88 12.86 -16.60
CA GLY A 66 3.11 12.16 -15.57
C GLY A 66 2.99 12.92 -14.24
N SER A 67 4.06 13.56 -13.74
CA SER A 67 4.00 14.30 -12.47
C SER A 67 3.13 15.55 -12.59
N THR A 68 3.19 16.24 -13.74
CA THR A 68 2.37 17.43 -14.00
C THR A 68 0.89 17.06 -14.10
N ASP A 69 0.58 15.97 -14.79
CA ASP A 69 -0.79 15.51 -14.96
C ASP A 69 -1.41 15.03 -13.63
N ILE A 70 -0.63 14.36 -12.77
CA ILE A 70 -1.07 13.99 -11.41
C ILE A 70 -1.39 15.24 -10.58
N THR A 71 -0.48 16.22 -10.55
CA THR A 71 -0.67 17.45 -9.78
C THR A 71 -1.87 18.26 -10.29
N LEU A 72 -2.10 18.29 -11.60
CA LEU A 72 -3.31 18.89 -12.18
C LEU A 72 -4.58 18.21 -11.65
N CYS A 73 -4.63 16.88 -11.66
CA CYS A 73 -5.76 16.13 -11.11
C CYS A 73 -5.98 16.42 -9.62
N VAL A 74 -4.91 16.52 -8.83
CA VAL A 74 -4.98 16.86 -7.40
C VAL A 74 -5.57 18.25 -7.20
N TRP A 75 -5.09 19.27 -7.93
CA TRP A 75 -5.62 20.63 -7.80
C TRP A 75 -7.07 20.74 -8.25
N VAL A 76 -7.44 20.10 -9.36
CA VAL A 76 -8.83 20.05 -9.81
C VAL A 76 -9.71 19.38 -8.75
N LEU A 77 -9.29 18.24 -8.19
CA LEU A 77 -10.05 17.53 -7.16
C LEU A 77 -10.26 18.40 -5.91
N LEU A 78 -9.20 19.00 -5.38
CA LEU A 78 -9.29 19.87 -4.19
C LEU A 78 -10.14 21.11 -4.45
N LEU A 79 -10.02 21.71 -5.63
CA LEU A 79 -10.82 22.88 -6.02
C LEU A 79 -12.30 22.53 -6.19
N LEU A 80 -12.62 21.38 -6.78
CA LEU A 80 -14.00 20.92 -6.86
C LEU A 80 -14.56 20.59 -5.48
N TRP A 81 -13.79 19.92 -4.61
CA TRP A 81 -14.20 19.64 -3.24
C TRP A 81 -14.52 20.93 -2.47
N GLU A 82 -13.62 21.91 -2.57
CA GLU A 82 -13.77 23.23 -1.96
C GLU A 82 -15.02 23.97 -2.49
N ILE A 83 -15.26 23.95 -3.80
CA ILE A 83 -16.42 24.62 -4.39
C ILE A 83 -17.73 23.93 -3.99
N PHE A 84 -17.83 22.60 -4.13
CA PHE A 84 -19.08 21.88 -3.88
C PHE A 84 -19.41 21.69 -2.40
N GLY A 85 -18.40 21.58 -1.55
CA GLY A 85 -18.56 21.45 -0.10
C GLY A 85 -18.84 22.80 0.54
N PRO A 86 -17.81 23.51 1.04
CA PRO A 86 -18.00 24.70 1.86
C PRO A 86 -18.54 25.93 1.11
N VAL A 87 -18.25 26.10 -0.19
CA VAL A 87 -18.67 27.32 -0.93
C VAL A 87 -20.13 27.25 -1.38
N LEU A 88 -20.53 26.17 -2.05
CA LEU A 88 -21.90 26.01 -2.55
C LEU A 88 -22.85 25.41 -1.50
N GLY A 89 -22.32 24.73 -0.46
CA GLY A 89 -23.12 24.12 0.60
C GLY A 89 -24.05 22.99 0.11
N ILE A 90 -23.78 22.43 -1.07
CA ILE A 90 -24.63 21.40 -1.70
C ILE A 90 -24.40 20.04 -1.02
N ALA A 91 -23.19 19.80 -0.50
CA ALA A 91 -22.85 18.56 0.18
C ALA A 91 -23.25 18.60 1.67
N HIS A 92 -23.62 17.44 2.23
CA HIS A 92 -23.82 17.32 3.68
C HIS A 92 -22.49 17.52 4.40
N ASN A 93 -22.36 18.60 5.16
CA ASN A 93 -21.13 18.99 5.87
C ASN A 93 -20.56 17.91 6.81
N VAL A 94 -21.41 16.99 7.28
CA VAL A 94 -20.96 15.85 8.09
C VAL A 94 -20.31 14.78 7.21
N LEU A 95 -20.92 14.42 6.08
CA LEU A 95 -20.42 13.37 5.18
C LEU A 95 -19.23 13.83 4.35
N LEU A 96 -19.25 15.08 3.89
CA LEU A 96 -18.19 15.71 3.13
C LEU A 96 -17.67 16.91 3.92
N PRO A 97 -16.80 16.69 4.92
CA PRO A 97 -16.15 17.76 5.65
C PRO A 97 -15.31 18.59 4.68
N SER A 98 -15.08 19.86 5.04
CA SER A 98 -14.24 20.71 4.21
C SER A 98 -12.78 20.20 4.20
N PRO A 99 -12.00 20.43 3.13
CA PRO A 99 -10.60 20.03 3.08
C PRO A 99 -9.80 20.55 4.29
N GLU A 100 -10.09 21.77 4.76
CA GLU A 100 -9.45 22.37 5.93
C GLU A 100 -9.68 21.55 7.19
N ASN A 101 -10.90 21.04 7.41
CA ASN A 101 -11.18 20.16 8.55
C ASN A 101 -10.39 18.86 8.48
N VAL A 102 -10.27 18.28 7.28
CA VAL A 102 -9.49 17.04 7.08
C VAL A 102 -8.01 17.27 7.35
N PHE A 103 -7.44 18.35 6.82
CA PHE A 103 -6.02 18.63 6.97
C PHE A 103 -5.64 19.10 8.39
N ASN A 104 -6.54 19.75 9.12
CA ASN A 104 -6.33 20.07 10.53
C ASN A 104 -6.20 18.82 11.41
N VAL A 105 -6.81 17.69 11.05
CA VAL A 105 -6.60 16.43 11.79
C VAL A 105 -5.11 16.05 11.84
N PHE A 106 -4.35 16.33 10.78
CA PHE A 106 -2.90 16.06 10.78
C PHE A 106 -2.11 17.00 11.69
N ALA A 107 -2.60 18.23 11.89
CA ALA A 107 -2.01 19.17 12.84
C ALA A 107 -2.33 18.79 14.29
N ASP A 108 -3.61 18.48 14.55
CA ASP A 108 -4.12 18.23 15.90
C ASP A 108 -3.79 16.82 16.40
N HIS A 109 -3.90 15.80 15.53
CA HIS A 109 -3.79 14.38 15.88
C HIS A 109 -2.67 13.67 15.12
N GLY A 110 -1.76 14.42 14.49
CA GLY A 110 -0.66 13.85 13.70
C GLY A 110 0.22 12.87 14.46
N GLY A 111 0.42 13.09 15.78
CA GLY A 111 1.16 12.17 16.64
C GLY A 111 0.48 10.81 16.81
N GLU A 112 -0.84 10.79 17.01
CA GLU A 112 -1.62 9.56 17.15
C GLU A 112 -1.72 8.80 15.83
N LEU A 113 -1.87 9.52 14.71
CA LEU A 113 -1.81 8.94 13.37
C LEU A 113 -0.44 8.32 13.07
N ALA A 114 0.65 8.98 13.45
CA ALA A 114 2.00 8.44 13.28
C ALA A 114 2.21 7.16 14.11
N LEU A 115 1.76 7.14 15.37
CA LEU A 115 1.78 5.93 16.20
C LEU A 115 0.92 4.80 15.61
N SER A 116 -0.23 5.15 15.04
CA SER A 116 -1.11 4.21 14.33
C SER A 116 -0.40 3.59 13.12
N VAL A 117 0.32 4.40 12.33
CA VAL A 117 1.12 3.93 11.20
C VAL A 117 2.22 2.96 11.69
N VAL A 118 2.94 3.31 12.75
CA VAL A 118 3.98 2.43 13.31
C VAL A 118 3.39 1.09 13.76
N SER A 119 2.28 1.12 14.51
CA SER A 119 1.56 -0.09 14.93
C SER A 119 1.16 -0.97 13.74
N SER A 120 0.62 -0.37 12.68
CA SER A 120 0.25 -1.07 11.45
C SER A 120 1.46 -1.67 10.73
N LEU A 121 2.59 -0.94 10.67
CA LEU A 121 3.81 -1.43 10.04
C LEU A 121 4.42 -2.62 10.80
N GLU A 122 4.40 -2.61 12.13
CA GLU A 122 4.89 -3.74 12.93
C GLU A 122 4.08 -5.02 12.67
N LEU A 123 2.75 -4.89 12.63
CA LEU A 123 1.83 -5.98 12.29
C LEU A 123 2.05 -6.48 10.86
N LEU A 124 2.14 -5.56 9.91
CA LEU A 124 2.36 -5.87 8.51
C LEU A 124 3.66 -6.64 8.31
N LEU A 125 4.77 -6.09 8.78
CA LEU A 125 6.09 -6.62 8.52
C LEU A 125 6.28 -7.99 9.18
N SER A 126 5.74 -8.20 10.38
CA SER A 126 5.78 -9.50 11.04
C SER A 126 4.96 -10.56 10.30
N GLY A 127 3.68 -10.28 10.00
CA GLY A 127 2.82 -11.21 9.26
C GLY A 127 3.33 -11.49 7.85
N PHE A 128 3.77 -10.45 7.14
CA PHE A 128 4.35 -10.55 5.80
C PHE A 128 5.64 -11.37 5.79
N PHE A 129 6.54 -11.14 6.76
CA PHE A 129 7.81 -11.86 6.84
C PHE A 129 7.58 -13.35 7.05
N PHE A 130 6.78 -13.74 8.05
CA PHE A 130 6.51 -15.15 8.31
C PHE A 130 5.67 -15.80 7.20
N GLY A 131 4.66 -15.11 6.68
CA GLY A 131 3.83 -15.61 5.58
C GLY A 131 4.65 -15.86 4.32
N THR A 132 5.54 -14.93 3.97
CA THR A 132 6.46 -15.09 2.84
C THR A 132 7.48 -16.20 3.10
N LEU A 133 8.09 -16.23 4.28
CA LEU A 133 9.11 -17.22 4.65
C LEU A 133 8.55 -18.64 4.56
N PHE A 134 7.42 -18.91 5.23
CA PHE A 134 6.80 -20.23 5.21
C PHE A 134 6.22 -20.57 3.83
N GLY A 135 5.57 -19.61 3.17
CA GLY A 135 5.00 -19.83 1.83
C GLY A 135 6.07 -20.19 0.81
N VAL A 136 7.23 -19.52 0.87
CA VAL A 136 8.36 -19.82 -0.01
C VAL A 136 8.98 -21.17 0.31
N ILE A 137 9.40 -21.40 1.57
CA ILE A 137 10.11 -22.62 1.95
C ILE A 137 9.24 -23.85 1.68
N LEU A 138 8.00 -23.86 2.18
CA LEU A 138 7.10 -24.99 1.99
C LEU A 138 6.69 -25.13 0.52
N GLY A 139 6.46 -24.02 -0.18
CA GLY A 139 6.04 -24.06 -1.58
C GLY A 139 7.13 -24.60 -2.50
N VAL A 140 8.41 -24.34 -2.20
CA VAL A 140 9.54 -24.92 -2.93
C VAL A 140 9.67 -26.41 -2.67
N ILE A 141 9.54 -26.84 -1.41
CA ILE A 141 9.61 -28.26 -1.04
C ILE A 141 8.47 -29.05 -1.67
N CYS A 142 7.22 -28.58 -1.49
CA CYS A 142 6.03 -29.18 -2.06
C CYS A 142 6.03 -29.11 -3.58
N GLY A 143 6.56 -28.02 -4.13
CA GLY A 143 6.87 -27.89 -5.54
C GLY A 143 7.78 -29.02 -5.98
N TRP A 144 8.98 -29.17 -5.42
CA TRP A 144 9.97 -30.13 -5.92
C TRP A 144 9.54 -31.60 -5.84
N ILE A 145 8.89 -32.01 -4.75
CA ILE A 145 8.56 -33.43 -4.51
C ILE A 145 7.21 -33.78 -5.18
N PRO A 146 7.17 -34.67 -6.20
CA PRO A 146 5.94 -34.95 -6.97
C PRO A 146 4.74 -35.39 -6.12
N ARG A 147 4.98 -36.21 -5.08
CA ARG A 147 3.94 -36.68 -4.16
C ARG A 147 3.35 -35.54 -3.33
N LEU A 148 4.20 -34.64 -2.82
CA LEU A 148 3.74 -33.47 -2.06
C LEU A 148 3.02 -32.48 -2.99
N ARG A 149 3.52 -32.29 -4.21
CA ARG A 149 2.86 -31.46 -5.22
C ARG A 149 1.44 -31.94 -5.49
N ALA A 150 1.26 -33.23 -5.78
CA ALA A 150 -0.05 -33.82 -6.07
C ALA A 150 -1.04 -33.65 -4.91
N MET A 151 -0.56 -33.67 -3.65
CA MET A 151 -1.39 -33.51 -2.45
C MET A 151 -1.71 -32.03 -2.16
N PHE A 152 -0.72 -31.16 -2.14
CA PHE A 152 -0.87 -29.79 -1.65
C PHE A 152 -1.29 -28.78 -2.72
N TYR A 153 -1.02 -29.06 -4.00
CA TYR A 153 -1.45 -28.20 -5.10
C TYR A 153 -2.98 -27.95 -5.13
N PRO A 154 -3.87 -28.97 -5.07
CA PRO A 154 -5.31 -28.73 -5.05
C PRO A 154 -5.76 -27.96 -3.80
N ILE A 155 -5.15 -28.23 -2.64
CA ILE A 155 -5.45 -27.51 -1.39
C ILE A 155 -5.07 -26.03 -1.55
N ALA A 156 -3.85 -25.75 -2.02
CA ALA A 156 -3.36 -24.40 -2.25
C ALA A 156 -4.24 -23.63 -3.24
N ASN A 157 -4.70 -24.29 -4.31
CA ASN A 157 -5.63 -23.68 -5.29
C ASN A 157 -6.97 -23.26 -4.68
N VAL A 158 -7.46 -23.98 -3.67
CA VAL A 158 -8.71 -23.63 -2.97
C VAL A 158 -8.49 -22.47 -2.00
N PHE A 159 -7.40 -22.49 -1.23
CA PHE A 159 -7.17 -21.48 -0.19
C PHE A 159 -6.55 -20.18 -0.69
N ALA A 160 -5.71 -20.22 -1.73
CA ALA A 160 -5.05 -19.02 -2.27
C ALA A 160 -6.00 -17.89 -2.71
N PRO A 161 -7.16 -18.16 -3.36
CA PRO A 161 -8.10 -17.10 -3.72
C PRO A 161 -9.00 -16.63 -2.57
N ILE A 162 -9.07 -17.36 -1.45
CA ILE A 162 -9.93 -16.98 -0.32
C ILE A 162 -9.27 -15.84 0.46
N PRO A 163 -9.90 -14.65 0.55
CA PRO A 163 -9.35 -13.55 1.33
C PRO A 163 -9.19 -13.94 2.79
N SER A 164 -7.98 -13.79 3.33
CA SER A 164 -7.69 -14.19 4.72
C SER A 164 -8.53 -13.45 5.77
N VAL A 165 -9.05 -12.27 5.44
CA VAL A 165 -9.99 -11.51 6.27
C VAL A 165 -11.23 -12.33 6.67
N VAL A 166 -11.67 -13.29 5.85
CA VAL A 166 -12.82 -14.14 6.16
C VAL A 166 -12.57 -14.97 7.44
N PHE A 167 -11.31 -15.29 7.74
CA PHE A 167 -10.93 -16.02 8.95
C PHE A 167 -10.80 -15.12 10.20
N THR A 168 -10.94 -13.80 10.08
CA THR A 168 -10.73 -12.87 11.20
C THR A 168 -11.55 -13.22 12.45
N PRO A 169 -12.88 -13.48 12.37
CA PRO A 169 -13.66 -13.79 13.56
C PRO A 169 -13.15 -15.05 14.29
N PHE A 170 -12.71 -16.06 13.54
CA PHE A 170 -12.15 -17.29 14.09
C PHE A 170 -10.78 -17.04 14.73
N LEU A 171 -9.91 -16.28 14.07
CA LEU A 171 -8.55 -15.99 14.56
C LEU A 171 -8.55 -15.10 15.80
N VAL A 172 -9.50 -14.17 15.91
CA VAL A 172 -9.69 -13.35 17.11
C VAL A 172 -10.00 -14.20 18.34
N ILE A 173 -10.78 -15.28 18.17
CA ILE A 173 -11.13 -16.20 19.27
C ILE A 173 -9.97 -17.14 19.60
N LEU A 174 -9.26 -17.64 18.58
CA LEU A 174 -8.19 -18.62 18.75
C LEU A 174 -6.90 -18.01 19.31
N MET A 175 -6.59 -16.77 18.94
CA MET A 175 -5.31 -16.14 19.31
C MET A 175 -5.37 -15.50 20.71
N PRO A 176 -4.23 -15.49 21.44
CA PRO A 176 -4.19 -14.91 22.79
C PRO A 176 -4.53 -13.41 22.85
N ASN A 177 -4.29 -12.68 21.76
CA ASN A 177 -4.58 -11.26 21.67
C ASN A 177 -4.85 -10.83 20.21
N TYR A 178 -5.51 -9.68 20.06
CA TYR A 178 -5.85 -9.09 18.76
C TYR A 178 -4.64 -8.83 17.87
N ARG A 179 -3.50 -8.48 18.47
CA ARG A 179 -2.27 -8.21 17.71
C ARG A 179 -1.80 -9.46 16.98
N LEU A 180 -1.77 -10.61 17.66
CA LEU A 180 -1.46 -11.92 17.07
C LEU A 180 -2.54 -12.36 16.08
N ALA A 181 -3.82 -12.10 16.35
CA ALA A 181 -4.90 -12.37 15.39
C ALA A 181 -4.67 -11.62 14.07
N ALA A 182 -4.34 -10.33 14.13
CA ALA A 182 -4.04 -9.52 12.96
C ALA A 182 -2.80 -10.03 12.21
N VAL A 183 -1.72 -10.37 12.92
CA VAL A 183 -0.52 -10.99 12.31
C VAL A 183 -0.89 -12.29 11.59
N MET A 184 -1.74 -13.13 12.18
CA MET A 184 -2.18 -14.40 11.56
C MET A 184 -3.04 -14.17 10.31
N VAL A 185 -3.93 -13.18 10.32
CA VAL A 185 -4.70 -12.81 9.12
C VAL A 185 -3.74 -12.43 7.99
N ILE A 186 -2.78 -11.54 8.25
CA ILE A 186 -1.78 -11.11 7.25
C ILE A 186 -0.93 -12.29 6.78
N LEU A 187 -0.47 -13.12 7.73
CA LEU A 187 0.33 -14.31 7.44
C LEU A 187 -0.42 -15.23 6.49
N LEU A 188 -1.69 -15.58 6.76
CA LEU A 188 -2.49 -16.45 5.89
C LEU A 188 -2.74 -15.81 4.52
N GLY A 189 -3.00 -14.50 4.49
CA GLY A 189 -3.25 -13.74 3.27
C GLY A 189 -2.04 -13.68 2.34
N VAL A 190 -0.83 -13.75 2.89
CA VAL A 190 0.43 -13.80 2.12
C VAL A 190 0.86 -15.23 1.85
N PHE A 191 0.67 -16.13 2.82
CA PHE A 191 1.12 -17.52 2.77
C PHE A 191 0.52 -18.30 1.61
N TRP A 192 -0.81 -18.36 1.48
CA TRP A 192 -1.45 -19.24 0.50
C TRP A 192 -1.14 -18.84 -0.96
N PRO A 193 -1.23 -17.56 -1.36
CA PRO A 193 -0.84 -17.15 -2.70
C PRO A 193 0.65 -17.41 -2.98
N GLN A 194 1.53 -17.16 -2.00
CA GLN A 194 2.96 -17.36 -2.17
C GLN A 194 3.33 -18.85 -2.26
N PHE A 195 2.69 -19.67 -1.43
CA PHE A 195 2.83 -21.13 -1.45
C PHE A 195 2.43 -21.72 -2.80
N LEU A 196 1.25 -21.35 -3.30
CA LEU A 196 0.79 -21.77 -4.63
C LEU A 196 1.73 -21.29 -5.75
N SER A 197 2.16 -20.03 -5.68
CA SER A 197 3.08 -19.45 -6.67
C SER A 197 4.40 -20.23 -6.74
N MET A 198 4.99 -20.60 -5.60
CA MET A 198 6.21 -21.40 -5.58
C MET A 198 6.00 -22.82 -6.10
N ILE A 199 4.89 -23.48 -5.75
CA ILE A 199 4.58 -24.81 -6.29
C ILE A 199 4.56 -24.79 -7.82
N LEU A 200 3.88 -23.79 -8.40
CA LEU A 200 3.79 -23.60 -9.85
C LEU A 200 5.16 -23.30 -10.47
N ARG A 201 5.94 -22.38 -9.90
CA ARG A 201 7.26 -21.98 -10.41
C ARG A 201 8.27 -23.13 -10.40
N VAL A 202 8.33 -23.88 -9.31
CA VAL A 202 9.20 -25.07 -9.23
C VAL A 202 8.67 -26.17 -10.15
N GLY A 203 7.36 -26.21 -10.40
CA GLY A 203 6.74 -27.10 -11.37
C GLY A 203 7.06 -26.80 -12.83
N SER A 204 7.32 -25.54 -13.16
CA SER A 204 7.61 -25.07 -14.51
C SER A 204 9.12 -24.90 -14.79
N LEU A 205 10.00 -25.53 -14.00
CA LEU A 205 11.44 -25.47 -14.26
C LEU A 205 11.79 -26.09 -15.62
N PRO A 206 12.68 -25.47 -16.41
CA PRO A 206 13.16 -26.02 -17.67
C PRO A 206 13.69 -27.45 -17.50
N PRO A 207 13.29 -28.41 -18.37
CA PRO A 207 13.77 -29.80 -18.30
C PRO A 207 15.30 -29.91 -18.29
N ALA A 208 16.00 -29.03 -19.02
CA ALA A 208 17.46 -28.98 -19.06
C ALA A 208 18.11 -28.83 -17.67
N ILE A 209 17.51 -28.06 -16.74
CA ILE A 209 18.03 -27.92 -15.37
C ILE A 209 17.89 -29.25 -14.61
N ILE A 210 16.78 -29.96 -14.83
CA ILE A 210 16.48 -31.24 -14.18
C ILE A 210 17.38 -32.34 -14.76
N ASP A 211 17.55 -32.39 -16.07
CA ASP A 211 18.33 -33.43 -16.75
C ASP A 211 19.83 -33.30 -16.44
N ASN A 212 20.37 -32.07 -16.46
CA ASN A 212 21.76 -31.81 -16.10
C ASN A 212 22.07 -32.23 -14.64
N THR A 213 21.13 -31.97 -13.72
CA THR A 213 21.32 -32.32 -12.30
C THR A 213 21.13 -33.80 -12.01
N ARG A 214 20.31 -34.50 -12.81
CA ARG A 214 20.20 -35.96 -12.77
C ARG A 214 21.49 -36.65 -13.19
N VAL A 215 22.16 -36.17 -14.23
CA VAL A 215 23.47 -36.70 -14.67
C VAL A 215 24.51 -36.55 -13.56
N LEU A 216 24.50 -35.41 -12.87
CA LEU A 216 25.39 -35.12 -11.73
C LEU A 216 24.99 -35.83 -10.42
N LYS A 217 23.89 -36.61 -10.40
CA LYS A 217 23.36 -37.33 -9.22
C LYS A 217 23.23 -36.44 -7.97
N VAL A 218 22.78 -35.21 -8.16
CA VAL A 218 22.63 -34.22 -7.08
C VAL A 218 21.55 -34.67 -6.09
N SER A 219 21.82 -34.56 -4.78
CA SER A 219 20.84 -34.90 -3.74
C SER A 219 19.68 -33.89 -3.70
N ASN A 220 18.50 -34.30 -3.21
CA ASN A 220 17.32 -33.43 -3.13
C ASN A 220 17.56 -32.14 -2.34
N LEU A 221 18.30 -32.22 -1.22
CA LEU A 221 18.63 -31.05 -0.42
C LEU A 221 19.52 -30.08 -1.20
N THR A 222 20.51 -30.60 -1.93
CA THR A 222 21.40 -29.81 -2.77
C THR A 222 20.64 -29.18 -3.94
N MET A 223 19.71 -29.94 -4.54
CA MET A 223 18.83 -29.44 -5.60
C MET A 223 17.97 -28.26 -5.12
N ILE A 224 17.33 -28.39 -3.96
CA ILE A 224 16.50 -27.32 -3.41
C ILE A 224 17.35 -26.09 -3.04
N THR A 225 18.41 -26.28 -2.26
CA THR A 225 19.15 -25.16 -1.64
C THR A 225 20.14 -24.48 -2.57
N LYS A 226 20.83 -25.23 -3.44
CA LYS A 226 21.91 -24.69 -4.28
C LYS A 226 21.52 -24.46 -5.73
N ILE A 227 20.38 -24.99 -6.19
CA ILE A 227 19.97 -24.91 -7.60
C ILE A 227 18.64 -24.21 -7.74
N ILE A 228 17.57 -24.77 -7.16
CA ILE A 228 16.22 -24.24 -7.29
C ILE A 228 16.11 -22.89 -6.58
N MET A 229 16.49 -22.81 -5.31
CA MET A 229 16.32 -21.59 -4.51
C MET A 229 17.05 -20.39 -5.13
N PRO A 230 18.33 -20.49 -5.54
CA PRO A 230 19.01 -19.39 -6.24
C PRO A 230 18.36 -19.04 -7.59
N TYR A 231 17.88 -20.05 -8.34
CA TYR A 231 17.26 -19.85 -9.64
C TYR A 231 15.95 -19.06 -9.55
N ILE A 232 15.09 -19.36 -8.56
CA ILE A 232 13.79 -18.69 -8.40
C ILE A 232 13.85 -17.42 -7.54
N LEU A 233 14.98 -17.15 -6.87
CA LEU A 233 15.14 -16.00 -5.98
C LEU A 233 14.79 -14.66 -6.65
N PRO A 234 15.24 -14.36 -7.88
CA PRO A 234 14.87 -13.12 -8.56
C PRO A 234 13.37 -12.97 -8.74
N ASP A 235 12.66 -14.08 -9.00
CA ASP A 235 11.22 -14.06 -9.19
C ASP A 235 10.47 -13.94 -7.86
N ILE A 236 11.00 -14.50 -6.78
CA ILE A 236 10.47 -14.26 -5.42
C ILE A 236 10.54 -12.77 -5.11
N LEU A 237 11.70 -12.14 -5.38
CA LEU A 237 11.93 -10.71 -5.17
C LEU A 237 11.00 -9.84 -6.01
N LYS A 238 10.72 -10.21 -7.28
CA LYS A 238 9.73 -9.53 -8.13
C LYS A 238 8.32 -9.60 -7.56
N GLY A 239 7.98 -10.71 -6.88
CA GLY A 239 6.66 -10.93 -6.27
C GLY A 239 6.42 -10.13 -4.98
N LEU A 240 7.48 -9.71 -4.28
CA LEU A 240 7.38 -9.07 -2.96
C LEU A 240 6.45 -7.86 -2.94
N ARG A 241 6.50 -7.00 -3.97
CA ARG A 241 5.67 -5.79 -4.04
C ARG A 241 4.17 -6.10 -4.05
N ILE A 242 3.78 -7.10 -4.83
CA ILE A 242 2.38 -7.52 -4.94
C ILE A 242 1.94 -8.13 -3.60
N SER A 243 2.75 -9.06 -3.06
CA SER A 243 2.47 -9.70 -1.78
C SER A 243 2.37 -8.70 -0.62
N LEU A 244 3.21 -7.66 -0.59
CA LEU A 244 3.17 -6.62 0.44
C LEU A 244 1.90 -5.78 0.34
N THR A 245 1.49 -5.43 -0.88
CA THR A 245 0.25 -4.67 -1.13
C THR A 245 -0.98 -5.48 -0.71
N THR A 246 -1.02 -6.77 -1.05
CA THR A 246 -2.08 -7.68 -0.62
C THR A 246 -2.09 -7.86 0.90
N GLY A 247 -0.92 -8.01 1.52
CA GLY A 247 -0.79 -8.09 2.98
C GLY A 247 -1.29 -6.83 3.68
N PHE A 248 -1.00 -5.65 3.14
CA PHE A 248 -1.51 -4.38 3.66
C PHE A 248 -3.03 -4.27 3.57
N LEU A 249 -3.64 -4.75 2.48
CA LEU A 249 -5.10 -4.81 2.37
C LEU A 249 -5.70 -5.69 3.49
N MET A 250 -5.12 -6.87 3.73
CA MET A 250 -5.59 -7.77 4.78
C MET A 250 -5.42 -7.17 6.19
N LEU A 251 -4.31 -6.47 6.44
CA LEU A 251 -4.07 -5.71 7.68
C LEU A 251 -5.18 -4.70 7.94
N MET A 252 -5.53 -3.87 6.94
CA MET A 252 -6.55 -2.83 7.09
C MET A 252 -7.87 -3.40 7.59
N TYR A 253 -8.27 -4.55 7.02
CA TYR A 253 -9.46 -5.24 7.50
C TYR A 253 -9.27 -5.83 8.90
N ALA A 254 -8.14 -6.50 9.15
CA ALA A 254 -7.88 -7.12 10.45
C ALA A 254 -7.91 -6.11 11.61
N GLU A 255 -7.33 -4.93 11.42
CA GLU A 255 -7.33 -3.86 12.43
C GLU A 255 -8.73 -3.29 12.69
N SER A 256 -9.62 -3.35 11.69
CA SER A 256 -11.01 -2.90 11.85
C SER A 256 -11.83 -3.79 12.80
N PHE A 257 -11.39 -5.03 13.07
CA PHE A 257 -12.10 -6.00 13.92
C PHE A 257 -11.50 -6.13 15.32
N GLY A 258 -11.45 -5.01 16.06
CA GLY A 258 -11.16 -5.02 17.50
C GLY A 258 -9.70 -4.78 17.88
N ALA A 259 -8.86 -4.30 16.95
CA ALA A 259 -7.58 -3.72 17.34
C ALA A 259 -7.79 -2.47 18.21
N LYS A 260 -6.74 -2.07 18.95
CA LYS A 260 -6.74 -0.86 19.79
C LYS A 260 -5.82 0.24 19.26
N SER A 261 -5.17 -0.03 18.13
CA SER A 261 -4.21 0.85 17.46
C SER A 261 -4.06 0.40 16.01
N GLY A 262 -3.67 1.33 15.13
CA GLY A 262 -3.49 1.04 13.70
C GLY A 262 -4.33 1.95 12.80
N ILE A 263 -3.97 2.02 11.52
CA ILE A 263 -4.66 2.84 10.53
C ILE A 263 -6.09 2.31 10.30
N GLY A 264 -6.28 1.00 10.24
CA GLY A 264 -7.62 0.40 10.10
C GLY A 264 -8.48 0.69 11.32
N TYR A 265 -7.90 0.56 12.52
CA TYR A 265 -8.57 0.92 13.78
C TYR A 265 -9.00 2.40 13.80
N TRP A 266 -8.10 3.31 13.42
CA TRP A 266 -8.37 4.75 13.35
C TRP A 266 -9.61 5.04 12.50
N ILE A 267 -9.66 4.48 11.30
CA ILE A 267 -10.77 4.66 10.36
C ILE A 267 -12.06 4.05 10.93
N SER A 268 -12.02 2.82 11.45
CA SER A 268 -13.20 2.18 12.01
C SER A 268 -13.73 2.90 13.25
N ASN A 269 -12.85 3.38 14.11
CA ASN A 269 -13.22 4.13 15.31
C ASN A 269 -13.84 5.49 14.95
N ALA A 270 -13.25 6.21 14.00
CA ALA A 270 -13.81 7.45 13.49
C ALA A 270 -15.18 7.25 12.83
N ASN A 271 -15.39 6.10 12.18
CA ASN A 271 -16.67 5.74 11.57
C ASN A 271 -17.78 5.53 12.60
N VAL A 272 -17.48 4.89 13.75
CA VAL A 272 -18.46 4.69 14.84
C VAL A 272 -19.04 6.01 15.34
N PHE A 273 -18.22 7.06 15.42
CA PHE A 273 -18.64 8.40 15.86
C PHE A 273 -19.03 9.33 14.71
N ALA A 274 -19.12 8.82 13.47
CA ALA A 274 -19.41 9.61 12.28
C ALA A 274 -18.48 10.84 12.11
N ASN A 275 -17.23 10.76 12.57
CA ASN A 275 -16.24 11.80 12.38
C ASN A 275 -15.54 11.59 11.02
N TYR A 276 -16.16 12.10 9.96
CA TYR A 276 -15.66 11.92 8.62
C TYR A 276 -14.33 12.63 8.37
N ALA A 277 -14.03 13.74 9.05
CA ALA A 277 -12.72 14.40 8.92
C ALA A 277 -11.58 13.44 9.29
N ASN A 278 -11.74 12.73 10.41
CA ASN A 278 -10.81 11.69 10.85
C ASN A 278 -10.79 10.48 9.90
N ILE A 279 -11.92 10.09 9.31
CA ILE A 279 -11.98 9.01 8.30
C ILE A 279 -11.15 9.38 7.07
N TYR A 280 -11.36 10.56 6.50
CA TYR A 280 -10.61 11.03 5.32
C TYR A 280 -9.12 11.16 5.63
N ALA A 281 -8.74 11.69 6.80
CA ALA A 281 -7.35 11.76 7.24
C ALA A 281 -6.72 10.35 7.34
N GLY A 282 -7.45 9.37 7.87
CA GLY A 282 -7.02 7.96 7.90
C GLY A 282 -6.84 7.35 6.51
N ILE A 283 -7.75 7.62 5.57
CA ILE A 283 -7.65 7.16 4.17
C ILE A 283 -6.44 7.79 3.46
N ILE A 284 -6.18 9.08 3.66
CA ILE A 284 -5.00 9.76 3.12
C ILE A 284 -3.74 9.14 3.71
N THR A 285 -3.70 8.92 5.03
CA THR A 285 -2.58 8.26 5.74
C THR A 285 -2.31 6.85 5.20
N CYS A 286 -3.37 6.09 4.92
CA CYS A 286 -3.30 4.79 4.25
C CYS A 286 -2.63 4.89 2.87
N GLY A 287 -3.08 5.83 2.03
CA GLY A 287 -2.49 6.06 0.70
C GLY A 287 -1.01 6.45 0.76
N ILE A 288 -0.63 7.33 1.70
CA ILE A 288 0.77 7.71 1.94
C ILE A 288 1.59 6.48 2.34
N THR A 289 1.10 5.70 3.31
CA THR A 289 1.78 4.50 3.82
C THR A 289 2.02 3.47 2.72
N VAL A 290 0.99 3.17 1.92
CA VAL A 290 1.10 2.25 0.77
C VAL A 290 2.07 2.77 -0.28
N THR A 291 2.10 4.08 -0.53
CA THR A 291 3.04 4.69 -1.49
C THR A 291 4.48 4.52 -1.01
N VAL A 292 4.75 4.79 0.27
CA VAL A 292 6.06 4.60 0.90
C VAL A 292 6.50 3.14 0.85
N LEU A 293 5.62 2.20 1.21
CA LEU A 293 5.90 0.76 1.16
C LEU A 293 6.22 0.28 -0.26
N ASN A 294 5.47 0.76 -1.26
CA ASN A 294 5.71 0.44 -2.67
C ASN A 294 7.06 0.98 -3.15
N TYR A 295 7.39 2.23 -2.81
CA TYR A 295 8.67 2.82 -3.18
C TYR A 295 9.84 2.10 -2.51
N GLY A 296 9.74 1.79 -1.21
CA GLY A 296 10.73 1.02 -0.47
C GLY A 296 10.94 -0.38 -1.05
N SER A 297 9.86 -1.06 -1.42
CA SER A 297 9.91 -2.37 -2.08
C SER A 297 10.59 -2.32 -3.44
N ALA A 298 10.26 -1.31 -4.26
CA ALA A 298 10.89 -1.13 -5.58
C ALA A 298 12.38 -0.80 -5.46
N TRP A 299 12.76 -0.01 -4.43
CA TRP A 299 14.16 0.28 -4.14
C TRP A 299 14.93 -0.98 -3.71
N LEU A 300 14.36 -1.79 -2.81
CA LEU A 300 14.93 -3.08 -2.40
C LEU A 300 15.11 -4.00 -3.62
N GLN A 301 14.08 -4.14 -4.45
CA GLN A 301 14.12 -4.96 -5.66
C GLN A 301 15.28 -4.56 -6.56
N LYS A 302 15.41 -3.26 -6.91
CA LYS A 302 16.51 -2.74 -7.73
C LYS A 302 17.89 -3.02 -7.14
N ARG A 303 18.03 -3.03 -5.81
CA ARG A 303 19.32 -3.27 -5.14
C ARG A 303 19.77 -4.72 -5.27
N PHE A 304 18.84 -5.67 -5.16
CA PHE A 304 19.12 -7.11 -5.20
C PHE A 304 19.14 -7.69 -6.62
N THR A 305 18.41 -7.11 -7.57
CA THR A 305 18.36 -7.61 -8.97
C THR A 305 19.41 -7.00 -9.89
N LYS A 306 20.37 -6.20 -9.40
CA LYS A 306 21.44 -5.59 -10.22
C LYS A 306 22.45 -6.58 -10.82
N TRP A 307 22.34 -7.86 -10.49
CA TRP A 307 23.33 -8.90 -10.78
C TRP A 307 22.86 -9.95 -11.80
N HIS A 308 21.72 -9.74 -12.46
CA HIS A 308 21.19 -10.57 -13.55
C HIS A 308 20.74 -9.66 -14.68
#